data_AF-A0A7R9PYQ2-F1
#
_entry.id   AF-A0A7R9PYQ2-F1
#
_cell.length_a   1.000
_cell.length_b   1.000
_cell.length_c   1.000
_cell.angle_alpha   90.00
_cell.angle_beta   90.00
_cell.angle_gamma   90.00
#
_symmetry.space_group_name_H-M   'P 1'
#
loop_
_entity.id
_entity.type
_entity.pdbx_description
1 polymer ?
#
loop_
_entity_poly.entity_id
_entity_poly.type
_entity_poly.pdbx_seq_one_letter_code
_entity_poly.pdbx_strand_id
1 'polypeptide(L)'
;MTHSLERNFNELEKLFRNNSSGRPSSGGTGAADSLFFHSLNGDQLLTKMLSRIMNGTRERPTSLTDRSNAKLAALYELVCGQHLDVADYVLQSQHVIDLLDILCHRINLLDTTLMSTSGEGTTALTCVIVVGALCRLLSTIFNTLHGHYSTLADSTDDSLAFNHIIQYLIIYIVSVGMIDKLSLMMANTRGSVDDHPELTQCLRSVVSLFSSLSKLMALRVEERFGARLADDETQLMLTFQRTHIGGVVSLIYGVLLHSGAPQRADGDRPPPAADHTLDLTLEVIRLLNYVSLLDLNVVQCVLGGEGLLLQLRHICSYLLWYCTHHKREALLNEAILLVGNFVVLNDENQALLESGQRPTVVQQLCSLPIEYFSDDRLSRVLFPTLIACCFQNPQNRTVLEKEMSTLMLSTFIESTIIGLQLRAVDSHVSAGVRRPANSLAEQRLTFAKRFQKNRWNEAKDYFEAQTEADP
;
A
#
# COMPACT_ATOMS: atom_id res chain seq x y z
N MET A 1 6.25 25.82 30.96
CA MET A 1 4.99 25.83 30.18
C MET A 1 4.88 24.60 29.28
N THR A 2 5.91 24.28 28.47
CA THR A 2 5.98 23.07 27.62
C THR A 2 5.74 21.75 28.36
N HIS A 3 6.37 21.51 29.51
CA HIS A 3 6.13 20.29 30.30
C HIS A 3 4.69 20.13 30.81
N SER A 4 4.01 21.24 31.10
CA SER A 4 2.60 21.23 31.51
C SER A 4 1.69 20.87 30.33
N LEU A 5 2.02 21.37 29.13
CA LEU A 5 1.30 21.06 27.91
C LEU A 5 1.49 19.60 27.48
N GLU A 6 2.71 19.08 27.55
CA GLU A 6 3.00 17.67 27.24
C GLU A 6 2.30 16.72 28.21
N ARG A 7 2.20 17.08 29.49
CA ARG A 7 1.41 16.33 30.46
C ARG A 7 -0.06 16.30 30.06
N ASN A 8 -0.64 17.43 29.66
CA ASN A 8 -2.03 17.50 29.22
C ASN A 8 -2.27 16.68 27.95
N PHE A 9 -1.35 16.68 26.99
CA PHE A 9 -1.44 15.83 25.80
C PHE A 9 -1.42 14.34 26.16
N ASN A 10 -0.55 13.92 27.08
CA ASN A 10 -0.51 12.53 27.52
C ASN A 10 -1.80 12.12 28.26
N GLU A 11 -2.43 13.02 29.03
CA GLU A 11 -3.71 12.72 29.70
C GLU A 11 -4.88 12.62 28.70
N LEU A 12 -4.93 13.51 27.71
CA LEU A 12 -5.90 13.40 26.60
C LEU A 12 -5.70 12.12 25.79
N GLU A 13 -4.45 11.77 25.49
CA GLU A 13 -4.12 10.53 24.80
C GLU A 13 -4.57 9.30 25.60
N LYS A 14 -4.36 9.29 26.93
CA LYS A 14 -4.86 8.21 27.80
C LYS A 14 -6.38 8.13 27.79
N LEU A 15 -7.09 9.27 27.84
CA LEU A 15 -8.55 9.31 27.79
C LEU A 15 -9.06 8.64 26.50
N PHE A 16 -8.46 8.98 25.36
CA PHE A 16 -8.85 8.42 24.08
C PHE A 16 -8.36 6.96 23.87
N ARG A 17 -7.23 6.53 24.46
CA ARG A 17 -6.66 5.17 24.31
C ARG A 17 -7.19 4.12 25.29
N ASN A 18 -7.39 4.46 26.57
CA ASN A 18 -7.74 3.48 27.61
C ASN A 18 -9.09 2.77 27.35
N ASN A 19 -9.89 3.30 26.42
CA ASN A 19 -11.24 2.83 26.13
C ASN A 19 -11.38 2.21 24.72
N SER A 20 -10.28 2.02 23.97
CA SER A 20 -10.27 1.34 22.65
C SER A 20 -9.78 -0.11 22.69
N SER A 21 -9.15 -0.55 23.79
CA SER A 21 -8.73 -1.95 23.99
C SER A 21 -9.84 -2.77 24.66
N GLY A 22 -10.53 -3.59 23.88
CA GLY A 22 -11.72 -4.33 24.31
C GLY A 22 -11.50 -5.21 25.56
N ARG A 23 -12.18 -4.85 26.66
CA ARG A 23 -12.88 -5.80 27.52
C ARG A 23 -14.37 -5.46 27.50
N PRO A 24 -15.27 -6.41 27.19
CA PRO A 24 -16.69 -6.15 27.17
C PRO A 24 -17.22 -6.18 28.60
N SER A 25 -17.13 -5.05 29.30
CA SER A 25 -17.90 -4.81 30.51
C SER A 25 -18.32 -3.34 30.55
N SER A 26 -19.62 -3.13 30.31
CA SER A 26 -20.42 -1.90 30.47
C SER A 26 -19.93 -0.62 29.76
N GLY A 27 -20.49 -0.37 28.56
CA GLY A 27 -20.66 0.97 27.97
C GLY A 27 -19.50 1.49 27.11
N GLY A 28 -19.70 1.63 25.80
CA GLY A 28 -18.72 2.20 24.87
C GLY A 28 -18.57 3.72 25.03
N THR A 29 -17.53 4.18 25.74
CA THR A 29 -17.35 5.60 26.09
C THR A 29 -16.19 6.31 25.38
N GLY A 30 -15.13 5.61 24.92
CA GLY A 30 -13.99 6.27 24.26
C GLY A 30 -14.34 7.00 22.95
N ALA A 31 -15.27 6.40 22.21
CA ALA A 31 -15.92 7.01 21.06
C ALA A 31 -16.69 8.29 21.44
N ALA A 32 -17.49 8.22 22.50
CA ALA A 32 -18.27 9.35 23.00
C ALA A 32 -17.37 10.51 23.45
N ASP A 33 -16.17 10.23 23.99
CA ASP A 33 -15.22 11.25 24.43
C ASP A 33 -14.60 12.02 23.25
N SER A 34 -14.27 11.35 22.14
CA SER A 34 -13.76 11.99 20.91
C SER A 34 -14.84 12.85 20.24
N LEU A 35 -16.08 12.36 20.18
CA LEU A 35 -17.22 13.16 19.70
C LEU A 35 -17.52 14.35 20.62
N PHE A 36 -17.42 14.16 21.93
CA PHE A 36 -17.57 15.25 22.88
C PHE A 36 -16.46 16.30 22.72
N PHE A 37 -15.21 15.87 22.53
CA PHE A 37 -14.10 16.77 22.24
C PHE A 37 -14.33 17.56 20.93
N HIS A 38 -14.83 16.89 19.89
CA HIS A 38 -15.26 17.55 18.65
C HIS A 38 -16.40 18.57 18.89
N SER A 39 -17.40 18.23 19.70
CA SER A 39 -18.51 19.15 20.04
C SER A 39 -18.04 20.43 20.75
N LEU A 40 -16.84 20.40 21.34
CA LEU A 40 -16.20 21.55 21.98
C LEU A 40 -15.23 22.30 21.04
N ASN A 41 -15.26 22.05 19.73
CA ASN A 41 -14.32 22.56 18.72
C ASN A 41 -12.85 22.16 19.01
N GLY A 42 -12.66 20.97 19.55
CA GLY A 42 -11.34 20.44 19.88
C GLY A 42 -10.44 20.26 18.65
N ASP A 43 -11.00 19.81 17.52
CA ASP A 43 -10.33 19.73 16.22
C ASP A 43 -9.77 21.09 15.76
N GLN A 44 -10.58 22.16 15.85
CA GLN A 44 -10.15 23.52 15.53
C GLN A 44 -8.98 23.97 16.42
N LEU A 45 -9.00 23.61 17.71
CA LEU A 45 -7.92 23.90 18.65
C LEU A 45 -6.63 23.16 18.23
N LEU A 46 -6.73 21.87 17.90
CA LEU A 46 -5.59 21.06 17.46
C LEU A 46 -5.00 21.63 16.16
N THR A 47 -5.84 21.97 15.17
CA THR A 47 -5.39 22.61 13.93
C THR A 47 -4.67 23.92 14.24
N LYS A 48 -5.26 24.83 15.03
CA LYS A 48 -4.65 26.12 15.39
C LYS A 48 -3.31 25.97 16.11
N MET A 49 -3.18 24.96 16.97
CA MET A 49 -1.91 24.66 17.66
C MET A 49 -0.87 24.16 16.65
N LEU A 50 -1.23 23.25 15.75
CA LEU A 50 -0.34 22.75 14.70
C LEU A 50 0.06 23.86 13.72
N SER A 51 -0.83 24.79 13.36
CA SER A 51 -0.52 25.91 12.46
C SER A 51 0.60 26.81 13.00
N ARG A 52 0.92 26.79 14.30
CA ARG A 52 2.09 27.50 14.85
C ARG A 52 3.41 26.99 14.31
N ILE A 53 3.45 25.77 13.77
CA ILE A 53 4.61 25.19 13.07
C ILE A 53 5.03 26.06 11.88
N MET A 54 4.08 26.70 11.19
CA MET A 54 4.34 27.57 10.02
C MET A 54 5.23 28.78 10.34
N ASN A 55 5.32 29.17 11.62
CA ASN A 55 6.20 30.27 12.03
C ASN A 55 7.68 29.86 12.18
N GLY A 56 7.97 28.56 12.13
CA GLY A 56 9.33 28.03 12.21
C GLY A 56 10.04 28.09 10.85
N THR A 57 11.32 28.44 10.85
CA THR A 57 12.21 28.42 9.68
C THR A 57 13.49 27.63 10.02
N ARG A 58 14.43 27.49 9.08
CA ARG A 58 15.73 26.86 9.36
C ARG A 58 16.52 27.59 10.46
N GLU A 59 16.33 28.91 10.57
CA GLU A 59 17.04 29.77 11.52
C GLU A 59 16.23 29.97 12.82
N ARG A 60 14.91 29.85 12.75
CA ARG A 60 14.01 30.07 13.88
C ARG A 60 13.25 28.80 14.22
N PRO A 61 13.50 28.15 15.38
CA PRO A 61 12.78 26.96 15.76
C PRO A 61 11.29 27.24 15.97
N THR A 62 10.50 26.18 15.81
CA THR A 62 9.05 26.17 16.10
C THR A 62 8.78 26.50 17.57
N SER A 63 7.57 27.01 17.87
CA SER A 63 7.19 27.39 19.24
C SER A 63 7.12 26.19 20.20
N LEU A 64 6.90 24.99 19.66
CA LEU A 64 6.93 23.72 20.37
C LEU A 64 8.02 22.85 19.76
N THR A 65 8.63 21.96 20.55
CA THR A 65 9.62 21.01 20.00
C THR A 65 8.98 20.09 18.96
N ASP A 66 9.78 19.56 18.04
CA ASP A 66 9.30 18.62 17.02
C ASP A 66 8.67 17.37 17.61
N ARG A 67 9.18 16.89 18.76
CA ARG A 67 8.55 15.79 19.50
C ARG A 67 7.18 16.16 20.04
N SER A 68 7.02 17.38 20.59
CA SER A 68 5.73 17.85 21.09
C SER A 68 4.72 18.07 19.94
N ASN A 69 5.18 18.58 18.79
CA ASN A 69 4.36 18.73 17.58
C ASN A 69 3.93 17.36 17.02
N ALA A 70 4.83 16.39 16.99
CA ALA A 70 4.51 15.03 16.56
C ALA A 70 3.48 14.36 17.47
N LYS A 71 3.58 14.56 18.79
CA LYS A 71 2.55 14.11 19.75
C LYS A 71 1.20 14.78 19.51
N LEU A 72 1.20 16.08 19.22
CA LEU A 72 -0.02 16.82 18.91
C LEU A 72 -0.70 16.28 17.64
N ALA A 73 0.08 16.00 16.58
CA ALA A 73 -0.43 15.37 15.37
C ALA A 73 -0.95 13.94 15.63
N ALA A 74 -0.26 13.15 16.47
CA ALA A 74 -0.71 11.82 16.86
C ALA A 74 -1.99 11.84 17.72
N LEU A 75 -2.17 12.87 18.55
CA LEU A 75 -3.41 13.07 19.29
C LEU A 75 -4.57 13.36 18.33
N TYR A 76 -4.34 14.23 17.34
CA TYR A 76 -5.34 14.53 16.32
C TYR A 76 -5.68 13.28 15.48
N GLU A 77 -4.66 12.49 15.15
CA GLU A 77 -4.82 11.22 14.42
C GLU A 77 -5.76 10.27 15.16
N LEU A 78 -5.60 10.17 16.48
CA LEU A 78 -6.44 9.33 17.32
C LEU A 78 -7.91 9.78 17.32
N VAL A 79 -8.16 11.10 17.37
CA VAL A 79 -9.54 11.65 17.33
C VAL A 79 -10.18 11.37 15.96
N CYS A 80 -9.47 11.63 14.85
CA CYS A 80 -9.98 11.40 13.50
C CYS A 80 -10.18 9.91 13.18
N GLY A 81 -9.34 9.02 13.74
CA GLY A 81 -9.44 7.58 13.50
C GLY A 81 -10.55 6.88 14.27
N GLN A 82 -11.14 7.52 15.28
CA GLN A 82 -12.21 6.93 16.09
C GLN A 82 -13.61 7.19 15.53
N HIS A 83 -13.81 8.29 14.81
CA HIS A 83 -15.12 8.71 14.30
C HIS A 83 -15.08 9.25 12.88
N LEU A 84 -15.96 8.70 12.04
CA LEU A 84 -16.19 9.20 10.69
C LEU A 84 -16.60 10.68 10.69
N ASP A 85 -17.50 11.09 11.59
CA ASP A 85 -18.01 12.46 11.65
C ASP A 85 -16.89 13.50 11.79
N VAL A 86 -15.85 13.17 12.57
CA VAL A 86 -14.70 14.06 12.75
C VAL A 86 -13.82 14.06 11.50
N ALA A 87 -13.55 12.90 10.92
CA ALA A 87 -12.76 12.80 9.68
C ALA A 87 -13.45 13.51 8.50
N ASP A 88 -14.76 13.37 8.39
CA ASP A 88 -15.60 14.02 7.38
C ASP A 88 -15.68 15.53 7.60
N TYR A 89 -15.88 15.99 8.84
CA TYR A 89 -15.81 17.42 9.17
C TYR A 89 -14.43 18.02 8.81
N VAL A 90 -13.33 17.34 9.16
CA VAL A 90 -11.98 17.82 8.84
C VAL A 90 -11.79 17.94 7.33
N LEU A 91 -12.28 16.97 6.54
CA LEU A 91 -12.24 17.01 5.09
C LEU A 91 -13.04 18.16 4.48
N GLN A 92 -14.25 18.40 4.99
CA GLN A 92 -15.15 19.45 4.48
C GLN A 92 -14.75 20.86 4.94
N SER A 93 -13.92 20.96 5.98
CA SER A 93 -13.43 22.23 6.51
C SER A 93 -12.08 22.67 5.90
N GLN A 94 -11.67 23.91 6.17
CA GLN A 94 -10.34 24.42 5.82
C GLN A 94 -9.19 23.65 6.52
N HIS A 95 -9.50 22.86 7.56
CA HIS A 95 -8.49 22.19 8.37
C HIS A 95 -7.64 21.19 7.58
N VAL A 96 -8.22 20.49 6.59
CA VAL A 96 -7.43 19.57 5.75
C VAL A 96 -6.38 20.32 4.93
N ILE A 97 -6.72 21.51 4.41
CA ILE A 97 -5.78 22.36 3.67
C ILE A 97 -4.71 22.92 4.61
N ASP A 98 -5.08 23.38 5.80
CA ASP A 98 -4.11 23.83 6.81
C ASP A 98 -3.11 22.72 7.16
N LEU A 99 -3.57 21.48 7.33
CA LEU A 99 -2.71 20.32 7.60
C LEU A 99 -1.76 20.02 6.43
N LEU A 100 -2.25 20.13 5.19
CA LEU A 100 -1.44 19.97 3.99
C LEU A 100 -0.39 21.08 3.85
N ASP A 101 -0.73 22.33 4.18
CA ASP A 101 0.20 23.46 4.17
C ASP A 101 1.31 23.28 5.20
N ILE A 102 0.95 22.84 6.41
CA ILE A 102 1.90 22.51 7.47
C ILE A 102 2.83 21.37 7.01
N LEU A 103 2.28 20.31 6.40
CA LEU A 103 3.08 19.21 5.87
C LEU A 103 4.04 19.70 4.77
N CYS A 104 3.55 20.48 3.81
CA CYS A 104 4.37 21.05 2.73
C CYS A 104 5.52 21.90 3.27
N HIS A 105 5.22 22.78 4.22
CA HIS A 105 6.22 23.60 4.90
C HIS A 105 7.31 22.75 5.54
N ARG A 106 6.93 21.69 6.25
CA ARG A 106 7.89 20.78 6.89
C ARG A 106 8.71 19.99 5.88
N ILE A 107 8.11 19.53 4.79
CA ILE A 107 8.82 18.88 3.69
C ILE A 107 9.86 19.82 3.07
N ASN A 108 9.53 21.10 2.86
CA ASN A 108 10.46 22.09 2.27
C ASN A 108 11.67 22.39 3.18
N LEU A 109 11.54 22.14 4.49
CA LEU A 109 12.64 22.27 5.43
C LEU A 109 13.53 21.02 5.50
N LEU A 110 13.10 19.87 4.94
CA LEU A 110 13.92 18.66 4.86
C LEU A 110 15.10 18.87 3.92
N ASP A 111 16.27 18.38 4.33
CA ASP A 111 17.41 18.22 3.44
C ASP A 111 17.46 16.77 2.92
N THR A 112 16.90 16.54 1.74
CA THR A 112 16.80 15.21 1.12
C THR A 112 18.15 14.68 0.63
N THR A 113 19.19 15.52 0.58
CA THR A 113 20.54 15.09 0.13
C THR A 113 21.34 14.40 1.23
N LEU A 114 20.93 14.58 2.49
CA LEU A 114 21.61 14.02 3.67
C LEU A 114 21.02 12.68 4.15
N MET A 115 20.10 12.07 3.39
CA MET A 115 19.40 10.83 3.80
C MET A 115 20.26 9.55 3.69
N SER A 116 21.59 9.66 3.72
CA SER A 116 22.49 8.52 3.89
C SER A 116 22.57 8.14 5.37
N THR A 117 22.26 6.89 5.71
CA THR A 117 22.29 6.40 7.11
C THR A 117 23.71 6.33 7.72
N SER A 118 24.72 6.76 6.96
CA SER A 118 26.14 6.75 7.31
C SER A 118 26.72 8.09 7.81
N GLY A 119 25.90 9.16 7.96
CA GLY A 119 26.40 10.50 8.32
C GLY A 119 25.67 11.17 9.51
N GLU A 120 26.44 11.84 10.37
CA GLU A 120 25.97 12.65 11.51
C GLU A 120 25.10 13.84 11.07
N GLY A 121 23.79 13.60 10.92
CA GLY A 121 22.78 14.62 10.57
C GLY A 121 21.67 14.72 11.60
N THR A 122 21.98 15.05 12.86
CA THR A 122 21.00 15.08 13.97
C THR A 122 19.82 16.05 13.77
N THR A 123 19.98 17.12 13.00
CA THR A 123 18.90 18.11 12.74
C THR A 123 17.93 17.66 11.65
N ALA A 124 18.40 16.90 10.65
CA ALA A 124 17.56 16.35 9.60
C ALA A 124 16.58 15.30 10.17
N LEU A 125 17.04 14.48 11.13
CA LEU A 125 16.20 13.46 11.79
C LEU A 125 15.04 14.06 12.60
N THR A 126 15.23 15.19 13.27
CA THR A 126 14.15 15.79 14.10
C THR A 126 12.96 16.27 13.26
N CYS A 127 13.21 16.79 12.06
CA CYS A 127 12.13 17.26 11.19
C CYS A 127 11.28 16.13 10.62
N VAL A 128 11.93 14.98 10.37
CA VAL A 128 11.32 13.75 9.85
C VAL A 128 10.24 13.21 10.80
N ILE A 129 10.36 13.41 12.12
CA ILE A 129 9.34 12.98 13.10
C ILE A 129 7.99 13.67 12.85
N VAL A 130 8.01 14.98 12.60
CA VAL A 130 6.77 15.77 12.39
C VAL A 130 6.17 15.47 11.02
N VAL A 131 7.01 15.35 9.98
CA VAL A 131 6.56 14.93 8.64
C VAL A 131 5.87 13.56 8.72
N GLY A 132 6.49 12.59 9.38
CA GLY A 132 5.91 11.27 9.59
C GLY A 132 4.59 11.32 10.35
N ALA A 133 4.49 12.13 11.42
CA ALA A 133 3.26 12.26 12.19
C ALA A 133 2.11 12.90 11.39
N LEU A 134 2.39 13.92 10.57
CA LEU A 134 1.39 14.56 9.70
C LEU A 134 0.94 13.63 8.56
N CYS A 135 1.87 12.91 7.93
CA CYS A 135 1.51 11.91 6.92
C CYS A 135 0.63 10.80 7.51
N ARG A 136 0.89 10.38 8.76
CA ARG A 136 0.06 9.38 9.45
C ARG A 136 -1.33 9.91 9.77
N LEU A 137 -1.43 11.13 10.30
CA LEU A 137 -2.71 11.82 10.53
C LEU A 137 -3.55 11.88 9.26
N LEU A 138 -2.99 12.38 8.15
CA LEU A 138 -3.68 12.46 6.86
C LEU A 138 -4.06 11.07 6.34
N SER A 139 -3.17 10.09 6.45
CA SER A 139 -3.47 8.70 6.09
C SER A 139 -4.66 8.14 6.87
N THR A 140 -4.73 8.42 8.17
CA THR A 140 -5.82 7.95 9.04
C THR A 140 -7.14 8.59 8.65
N ILE A 141 -7.16 9.90 8.38
CA ILE A 141 -8.35 10.59 7.86
C ILE A 141 -8.81 9.94 6.54
N PHE A 142 -7.90 9.78 5.58
CA PHE A 142 -8.21 9.23 4.25
C PHE A 142 -8.64 7.77 4.27
N ASN A 143 -8.03 6.92 5.11
CA ASN A 143 -8.45 5.53 5.25
C ASN A 143 -9.81 5.41 5.95
N THR A 144 -10.11 6.27 6.92
CA THR A 144 -11.42 6.30 7.61
C THR A 144 -12.52 6.66 6.61
N LEU A 145 -12.28 7.69 5.80
CA LEU A 145 -13.18 8.09 4.72
C LEU A 145 -13.35 6.99 3.67
N HIS A 146 -12.24 6.40 3.18
CA HIS A 146 -12.31 5.30 2.23
C HIS A 146 -13.13 4.12 2.76
N GLY A 147 -12.96 3.76 4.04
CA GLY A 147 -13.73 2.69 4.68
C GLY A 147 -15.23 2.92 4.64
N HIS A 148 -15.68 4.17 4.81
CA HIS A 148 -17.09 4.53 4.70
C HIS A 148 -17.57 4.59 3.25
N TYR A 149 -16.91 5.40 2.41
CA TYR A 149 -17.35 5.68 1.05
C TYR A 149 -17.20 4.49 0.10
N SER A 150 -16.33 3.51 0.39
CA SER A 150 -16.27 2.23 -0.35
C SER A 150 -17.53 1.38 -0.23
N THR A 151 -18.39 1.64 0.76
CA THR A 151 -19.65 0.91 0.97
C THR A 151 -20.88 1.64 0.44
N LEU A 152 -20.73 2.93 0.11
CA LEU A 152 -21.81 3.75 -0.44
C LEU A 152 -21.99 3.45 -1.94
N ALA A 153 -23.22 3.59 -2.42
CA ALA A 153 -23.49 3.44 -3.85
C ALA A 153 -22.93 4.64 -4.62
N ASP A 154 -22.25 4.36 -5.74
CA ASP A 154 -21.58 5.34 -6.62
C ASP A 154 -22.49 6.49 -7.09
N SER A 155 -23.81 6.31 -7.05
CA SER A 155 -24.80 7.25 -7.56
C SER A 155 -25.51 8.09 -6.50
N THR A 156 -25.01 8.13 -5.26
CA THR A 156 -25.56 9.00 -4.21
C THR A 156 -24.99 10.42 -4.33
N ASP A 157 -25.79 11.45 -4.06
CA ASP A 157 -25.33 12.85 -4.09
C ASP A 157 -24.12 13.07 -3.17
N ASP A 158 -24.11 12.40 -2.01
CA ASP A 158 -23.00 12.41 -1.05
C ASP A 158 -21.71 11.81 -1.62
N SER A 159 -21.80 10.71 -2.39
CA SER A 159 -20.65 10.09 -3.05
C SER A 159 -20.08 10.99 -4.15
N LEU A 160 -20.94 11.65 -4.92
CA LEU A 160 -20.52 12.59 -5.96
C LEU A 160 -19.82 13.82 -5.37
N ALA A 161 -20.38 14.42 -4.32
CA ALA A 161 -19.78 15.55 -3.61
C ALA A 161 -18.42 15.17 -3.01
N PHE A 162 -18.36 14.01 -2.36
CA PHE A 162 -17.11 13.48 -1.80
C PHE A 162 -16.04 13.27 -2.88
N ASN A 163 -16.39 12.64 -4.01
CA ASN A 163 -15.47 12.40 -5.11
C ASN A 163 -14.88 13.71 -5.66
N HIS A 164 -15.66 14.77 -5.73
CA HIS A 164 -15.20 16.08 -6.16
C HIS A 164 -14.22 16.72 -5.17
N ILE A 165 -14.50 16.63 -3.86
CA ILE A 165 -13.61 17.12 -2.80
C ILE A 165 -12.28 16.37 -2.84
N ILE A 166 -12.31 15.04 -2.90
CA ILE A 166 -11.12 14.20 -2.99
C ILE A 166 -10.30 14.54 -4.23
N GLN A 167 -10.96 14.74 -5.38
CA GLN A 167 -10.29 15.14 -6.59
C GLN A 167 -9.50 16.45 -6.42
N TYR A 168 -10.12 17.51 -5.90
CA TYR A 168 -9.42 18.77 -5.67
C TYR A 168 -8.28 18.65 -4.67
N LEU A 169 -8.49 17.88 -3.61
CA LEU A 169 -7.47 17.64 -2.60
C LEU A 169 -6.22 16.98 -3.21
N ILE A 170 -6.41 15.98 -4.07
CA ILE A 170 -5.31 15.28 -4.72
C ILE A 170 -4.63 16.19 -5.76
N ILE A 171 -5.42 16.96 -6.53
CA ILE A 171 -4.88 18.00 -7.43
C ILE A 171 -3.98 18.94 -6.63
N TYR A 172 -4.41 19.40 -5.45
CA TYR A 172 -3.62 20.29 -4.60
C TYR A 172 -2.30 19.62 -4.14
N ILE A 173 -2.38 18.40 -3.61
CA ILE A 173 -1.21 17.61 -3.15
C ILE A 173 -0.18 17.44 -4.28
N VAL A 174 -0.66 17.10 -5.47
CA VAL A 174 0.17 16.93 -6.67
C VAL A 174 0.76 18.27 -7.12
N SER A 175 -0.07 19.31 -7.22
CA SER A 175 0.33 20.63 -7.76
C SER A 175 1.38 21.35 -6.90
N VAL A 176 1.33 21.15 -5.57
CA VAL A 176 2.32 21.70 -4.64
C VAL A 176 3.64 20.90 -4.63
N GLY A 177 3.69 19.78 -5.36
CA GLY A 177 4.86 18.92 -5.50
C GLY A 177 5.18 18.13 -4.23
N MET A 178 4.16 17.82 -3.41
CA MET A 178 4.37 17.06 -2.17
C MET A 178 4.81 15.62 -2.49
N ILE A 179 4.17 15.00 -3.49
CA ILE A 179 4.50 13.64 -3.93
C ILE A 179 5.95 13.58 -4.41
N ASP A 180 6.38 14.51 -5.25
CA ASP A 180 7.74 14.57 -5.80
C ASP A 180 8.82 14.66 -4.71
N LYS A 181 8.63 15.55 -3.73
CA LYS A 181 9.58 15.76 -2.63
C LYS A 181 9.65 14.56 -1.69
N LEU A 182 8.50 13.97 -1.35
CA LEU A 182 8.45 12.75 -0.54
C LEU A 182 9.05 11.55 -1.27
N SER A 183 8.84 11.47 -2.59
CA SER A 183 9.44 10.44 -3.45
C SER A 183 10.95 10.55 -3.49
N LEU A 184 11.48 11.78 -3.59
CA LEU A 184 12.91 12.04 -3.55
C LEU A 184 13.52 11.62 -2.21
N MET A 185 12.83 11.88 -1.09
CA MET A 185 13.26 11.42 0.23
C MET A 185 13.37 9.89 0.31
N MET A 186 12.35 9.17 -0.19
CA MET A 186 12.37 7.70 -0.21
C MET A 186 13.46 7.15 -1.14
N ALA A 187 13.62 7.72 -2.33
CA ALA A 187 14.62 7.29 -3.31
C ALA A 187 16.07 7.52 -2.83
N ASN A 188 16.32 8.55 -2.03
CA ASN A 188 17.65 8.88 -1.50
C ASN A 188 18.00 8.11 -0.23
N THR A 189 17.04 7.44 0.41
CA THR A 189 17.31 6.62 1.59
C THR A 189 18.06 5.36 1.17
N ARG A 190 19.27 5.17 1.70
CA ARG A 190 20.12 4.00 1.42
C ARG A 190 20.77 3.50 2.70
N GLY A 191 20.95 2.18 2.79
CA GLY A 191 21.58 1.52 3.94
C GLY A 191 20.55 0.94 4.91
N SER A 192 21.05 0.32 5.98
CA SER A 192 20.18 -0.14 7.06
C SER A 192 19.55 1.07 7.76
N VAL A 193 18.25 0.96 8.03
CA VAL A 193 17.45 1.93 8.79
C VAL A 193 17.20 1.46 10.24
N ASP A 194 17.82 0.34 10.64
CA ASP A 194 17.48 -0.35 11.88
C ASP A 194 17.84 0.46 13.12
N ASP A 195 18.90 1.28 13.02
CA ASP A 195 19.34 2.19 14.08
C ASP A 195 18.56 3.54 14.09
N HIS A 196 17.63 3.74 13.15
CA HIS A 196 16.91 5.00 12.96
C HIS A 196 15.37 4.81 12.99
N PRO A 197 14.78 4.50 14.16
CA PRO A 197 13.35 4.20 14.27
C PRO A 197 12.44 5.37 13.86
N GLU A 198 12.88 6.61 14.11
CA GLU A 198 12.15 7.83 13.73
C GLU A 198 12.05 7.97 12.19
N LEU A 199 13.13 7.64 11.46
CA LEU A 199 13.16 7.65 10.00
C LEU A 199 12.30 6.51 9.44
N THR A 200 12.46 5.29 9.94
CA THR A 200 11.66 4.13 9.51
C THR A 200 10.17 4.38 9.68
N GLN A 201 9.77 4.97 10.83
CA GLN A 201 8.38 5.32 11.08
C GLN A 201 7.87 6.42 10.13
N CYS A 202 8.69 7.42 9.81
CA CYS A 202 8.32 8.44 8.83
C CYS A 202 8.14 7.83 7.44
N LEU A 203 9.08 7.01 6.97
CA LEU A 203 9.00 6.32 5.69
C LEU A 203 7.72 5.48 5.58
N ARG A 204 7.39 4.70 6.62
CA ARG A 204 6.10 3.98 6.70
C ARG A 204 4.90 4.90 6.58
N SER A 205 4.95 6.06 7.24
CA SER A 205 3.84 7.01 7.25
C SER A 205 3.65 7.69 5.89
N VAL A 206 4.74 7.93 5.15
CA VAL A 206 4.71 8.44 3.77
C VAL A 206 4.15 7.40 2.80
N VAL A 207 4.60 6.14 2.89
CA VAL A 207 4.06 5.04 2.07
C VAL A 207 2.56 4.80 2.36
N SER A 208 2.16 4.92 3.62
CA SER A 208 0.76 4.88 4.04
C SER A 208 -0.05 6.03 3.44
N LEU A 209 0.52 7.25 3.37
CA LEU A 209 -0.14 8.39 2.76
C LEU A 209 -0.39 8.11 1.28
N PHE A 210 0.65 7.70 0.54
CA PHE A 210 0.52 7.33 -0.87
C PHE A 210 -0.54 6.23 -1.07
N SER A 211 -0.54 5.21 -0.20
CA SER A 211 -1.52 4.12 -0.25
C SER A 211 -2.94 4.62 -0.03
N SER A 212 -3.15 5.52 0.93
CA SER A 212 -4.46 6.08 1.22
C SER A 212 -4.99 6.94 0.06
N LEU A 213 -4.12 7.72 -0.60
CA LEU A 213 -4.47 8.45 -1.82
C LEU A 213 -4.84 7.49 -2.96
N SER A 214 -4.08 6.42 -3.14
CA SER A 214 -4.40 5.40 -4.15
C SER A 214 -5.74 4.70 -3.88
N LYS A 215 -6.04 4.38 -2.62
CA LYS A 215 -7.33 3.78 -2.24
C LYS A 215 -8.50 4.73 -2.50
N LEU A 216 -8.35 6.01 -2.18
CA LEU A 216 -9.36 7.04 -2.47
C LEU A 216 -9.62 7.16 -3.97
N MET A 217 -8.56 7.16 -4.79
CA MET A 217 -8.71 7.19 -6.25
C MET A 217 -9.31 5.90 -6.81
N ALA A 218 -9.05 4.76 -6.18
CA ALA A 218 -9.60 3.47 -6.61
C ALA A 218 -11.13 3.41 -6.50
N LEU A 219 -11.75 4.25 -5.64
CA LEU A 219 -13.22 4.39 -5.58
C LEU A 219 -13.82 4.92 -6.89
N ARG A 220 -13.01 5.56 -7.74
CA ARG A 220 -13.43 6.16 -9.01
C ARG A 220 -13.14 5.27 -10.22
N VAL A 221 -12.50 4.13 -10.01
CA VAL A 221 -12.08 3.23 -11.10
C VAL A 221 -13.15 2.16 -11.31
N GLU A 222 -13.53 1.94 -12.56
CA GLU A 222 -14.49 0.88 -12.92
C GLU A 222 -14.05 -0.50 -12.39
N GLU A 223 -15.02 -1.34 -12.01
CA GLU A 223 -14.79 -2.71 -11.54
C GLU A 223 -14.34 -3.71 -12.63
N ARG A 224 -13.59 -3.27 -13.64
CA ARG A 224 -13.04 -4.12 -14.71
C ARG A 224 -11.53 -4.33 -14.57
N PHE A 225 -11.03 -5.43 -15.18
CA PHE A 225 -9.60 -5.70 -15.33
C PHE A 225 -8.97 -4.65 -16.25
N GLY A 226 -7.78 -4.16 -15.90
CA GLY A 226 -7.05 -3.18 -16.70
C GLY A 226 -7.79 -1.85 -16.89
N ALA A 227 -8.80 -1.57 -16.06
CA ALA A 227 -9.42 -0.26 -16.00
C ALA A 227 -8.33 0.78 -15.74
N ARG A 228 -8.41 1.89 -16.46
CA ARG A 228 -7.59 3.06 -16.18
C ARG A 228 -8.48 4.09 -15.51
N LEU A 229 -7.89 4.92 -14.68
CA LEU A 229 -8.52 6.14 -14.22
C LEU A 229 -8.86 6.99 -15.47
N ALA A 230 -10.14 7.02 -15.84
CA ALA A 230 -10.62 7.78 -16.99
C ALA A 230 -10.41 9.26 -16.69
N ASP A 231 -9.70 9.96 -17.59
CA ASP A 231 -9.26 11.34 -17.43
C ASP A 231 -8.66 11.58 -16.03
N ASP A 232 -7.40 11.19 -15.81
CA ASP A 232 -6.66 11.48 -14.56
C ASP A 232 -6.47 13.00 -14.38
N GLU A 233 -7.55 13.71 -14.10
CA GLU A 233 -7.58 15.14 -13.83
C GLU A 233 -6.73 15.48 -12.59
N THR A 234 -6.47 14.49 -11.72
CA THR A 234 -5.59 14.65 -10.56
C THR A 234 -4.12 14.64 -10.90
N GLN A 235 -3.74 14.09 -12.07
CA GLN A 235 -2.37 13.82 -12.49
C GLN A 235 -1.57 12.95 -11.52
N LEU A 236 -2.23 12.28 -10.56
CA LEU A 236 -1.56 11.48 -9.54
C LEU A 236 -0.80 10.31 -10.17
N MET A 237 -1.41 9.65 -11.17
CA MET A 237 -0.76 8.52 -11.84
C MET A 237 0.42 9.00 -12.69
N LEU A 238 0.30 10.15 -13.35
CA LEU A 238 1.42 10.77 -14.06
C LEU A 238 2.57 11.09 -13.10
N THR A 239 2.27 11.67 -11.93
CA THR A 239 3.28 11.97 -10.91
C THR A 239 3.93 10.70 -10.37
N PHE A 240 3.17 9.64 -10.10
CA PHE A 240 3.75 8.34 -9.75
C PHE A 240 4.64 7.78 -10.86
N GLN A 241 4.25 7.92 -12.12
CA GLN A 241 5.10 7.52 -13.24
C GLN A 241 6.43 8.30 -13.27
N ARG A 242 6.37 9.63 -13.15
CA ARG A 242 7.54 10.52 -13.16
C ARG A 242 8.47 10.32 -11.97
N THR A 243 7.93 9.89 -10.84
CA THR A 243 8.67 9.62 -9.60
C THR A 243 9.09 8.15 -9.46
N HIS A 244 9.02 7.36 -10.54
CA HIS A 244 9.40 5.93 -10.52
C HIS A 244 8.65 5.14 -9.43
N ILE A 245 7.32 5.33 -9.42
CA ILE A 245 6.34 5.00 -8.39
C ILE A 245 6.88 5.36 -7.01
N GLY A 246 6.93 6.66 -6.75
CA GLY A 246 7.22 7.19 -5.43
C GLY A 246 8.63 6.90 -4.89
N GLY A 247 9.55 6.40 -5.71
CA GLY A 247 10.87 5.97 -5.24
C GLY A 247 10.85 4.76 -4.29
N VAL A 248 9.72 4.05 -4.16
CA VAL A 248 9.55 3.03 -3.11
C VAL A 248 10.29 1.73 -3.41
N VAL A 249 10.49 1.40 -4.69
CA VAL A 249 11.30 0.25 -5.11
C VAL A 249 12.76 0.48 -4.73
N SER A 250 13.29 1.66 -5.03
CA SER A 250 14.65 2.07 -4.64
C SER A 250 14.83 2.06 -3.13
N LEU A 251 13.83 2.53 -2.38
CA LEU A 251 13.83 2.50 -0.92
C LEU A 251 14.00 1.05 -0.40
N ILE A 252 13.11 0.13 -0.78
CA ILE A 252 13.18 -1.24 -0.23
C ILE A 252 14.37 -2.01 -0.79
N TYR A 253 14.83 -1.73 -2.01
CA TYR A 253 16.08 -2.30 -2.51
C TYR A 253 17.26 -1.84 -1.67
N GLY A 254 17.34 -0.53 -1.39
CA GLY A 254 18.40 0.09 -0.60
C GLY A 254 18.37 -0.25 0.89
N VAL A 255 17.21 -0.64 1.43
CA VAL A 255 17.03 -1.03 2.84
C VAL A 255 17.15 -2.54 3.05
N LEU A 256 16.52 -3.38 2.22
CA LEU A 256 16.55 -4.85 2.39
C LEU A 256 17.86 -5.46 1.89
N LEU A 257 18.37 -4.97 0.77
CA LEU A 257 19.51 -5.56 0.07
C LEU A 257 20.74 -4.66 0.15
N HIS A 258 20.83 -3.87 1.22
CA HIS A 258 21.89 -2.89 1.45
C HIS A 258 23.30 -3.52 1.51
N SER A 259 23.40 -4.79 1.93
CA SER A 259 24.65 -5.57 1.96
C SER A 259 24.88 -6.37 0.67
N GLY A 260 24.11 -6.11 -0.38
CA GLY A 260 24.02 -6.94 -1.58
C GLY A 260 22.98 -8.05 -1.45
N ALA A 261 22.54 -8.60 -2.58
CA ALA A 261 21.66 -9.76 -2.58
C ALA A 261 22.42 -10.96 -1.98
N PRO A 262 21.91 -11.60 -0.91
CA PRO A 262 22.60 -12.71 -0.26
C PRO A 262 22.81 -13.84 -1.27
N GLN A 263 24.05 -14.36 -1.34
CA GLN A 263 24.36 -15.53 -2.16
C GLN A 263 23.64 -16.74 -1.56
N ARG A 264 22.80 -17.39 -2.36
CA ARG A 264 22.08 -18.59 -1.94
C ARG A 264 22.96 -19.81 -2.20
N ALA A 265 23.51 -20.39 -1.14
CA ALA A 265 23.93 -21.78 -1.18
C ALA A 265 22.71 -22.68 -0.93
N ASP A 266 22.68 -23.87 -1.53
CA ASP A 266 21.59 -24.82 -1.33
C ASP A 266 21.43 -25.16 0.17
N GLY A 267 20.22 -24.96 0.70
CA GLY A 267 19.87 -25.24 2.09
C GLY A 267 20.13 -24.10 3.08
N ASP A 268 20.66 -22.95 2.64
CA ASP A 268 21.00 -21.86 3.54
C ASP A 268 19.76 -21.04 3.94
N ARG A 269 19.62 -20.74 5.23
CA ARG A 269 18.48 -19.99 5.77
C ARG A 269 18.73 -18.48 5.63
N PRO A 270 17.74 -17.68 5.19
CA PRO A 270 17.89 -16.23 5.13
C PRO A 270 18.26 -15.64 6.49
N PRO A 271 19.27 -14.75 6.57
CA PRO A 271 19.53 -13.97 7.76
C PRO A 271 18.26 -13.24 8.19
N PRO A 272 17.92 -13.23 9.50
CA PRO A 272 16.72 -12.56 9.98
C PRO A 272 16.84 -11.05 9.75
N ALA A 273 15.79 -10.46 9.16
CA ALA A 273 15.64 -9.02 9.02
C ALA A 273 14.82 -8.45 10.19
N ALA A 274 15.04 -7.19 10.54
CA ALA A 274 14.31 -6.53 11.61
C ALA A 274 12.82 -6.38 11.27
N ASP A 275 11.95 -6.53 12.29
CA ASP A 275 10.49 -6.49 12.09
C ASP A 275 10.00 -5.17 11.48
N HIS A 276 10.55 -4.03 11.90
CA HIS A 276 10.15 -2.73 11.37
C HIS A 276 10.56 -2.55 9.89
N THR A 277 11.65 -3.19 9.46
CA THR A 277 12.10 -3.22 8.07
C THR A 277 11.18 -4.10 7.22
N LEU A 278 10.70 -5.23 7.77
CA LEU A 278 9.69 -6.08 7.13
C LEU A 278 8.32 -5.40 7.06
N ASP A 279 7.91 -4.68 8.10
CA ASP A 279 6.67 -3.90 8.11
C ASP A 279 6.69 -2.77 7.06
N LEU A 280 7.82 -2.05 6.95
CA LEU A 280 8.01 -1.05 5.91
C LEU A 280 7.90 -1.70 4.51
N THR A 281 8.56 -2.84 4.33
CA THR A 281 8.49 -3.59 3.08
C THR A 281 7.06 -3.99 2.74
N LEU A 282 6.32 -4.52 3.72
CA LEU A 282 4.92 -4.91 3.54
C LEU A 282 4.06 -3.74 3.07
N GLU A 283 4.21 -2.57 3.68
CA GLU A 283 3.48 -1.38 3.24
C GLU A 283 3.87 -0.92 1.83
N VAL A 284 5.15 -1.04 1.46
CA VAL A 284 5.59 -0.70 0.10
C VAL A 284 5.00 -1.66 -0.93
N ILE A 285 5.02 -2.97 -0.69
CA ILE A 285 4.43 -3.94 -1.62
C ILE A 285 2.91 -3.74 -1.73
N ARG A 286 2.24 -3.44 -0.61
CA ARG A 286 0.81 -3.06 -0.60
C ARG A 286 0.53 -1.84 -1.46
N LEU A 287 1.33 -0.78 -1.32
CA LEU A 287 1.21 0.42 -2.14
C LEU A 287 1.29 0.06 -3.63
N LEU A 288 2.32 -0.69 -4.05
CA LEU A 288 2.47 -1.09 -5.45
C LEU A 288 1.25 -1.87 -5.96
N ASN A 289 0.70 -2.76 -5.13
CA ASN A 289 -0.52 -3.50 -5.45
C ASN A 289 -1.76 -2.59 -5.54
N TYR A 290 -1.87 -1.55 -4.70
CA TYR A 290 -2.97 -0.58 -4.80
C TYR A 290 -2.85 0.33 -6.02
N VAL A 291 -1.64 0.80 -6.35
CA VAL A 291 -1.41 1.60 -7.58
C VAL A 291 -1.73 0.78 -8.83
N SER A 292 -1.49 -0.54 -8.80
CA SER A 292 -1.86 -1.45 -9.90
C SER A 292 -3.37 -1.50 -10.17
N LEU A 293 -4.21 -1.12 -9.20
CA LEU A 293 -5.66 -1.01 -9.40
C LEU A 293 -6.06 0.28 -10.13
N LEU A 294 -5.18 1.29 -10.17
CA LEU A 294 -5.43 2.58 -10.82
C LEU A 294 -5.07 2.56 -12.30
N ASP A 295 -3.86 2.08 -12.60
CA ASP A 295 -3.42 1.81 -13.98
C ASP A 295 -2.33 0.74 -13.98
N LEU A 296 -2.73 -0.47 -14.27
CA LEU A 296 -1.84 -1.62 -14.39
C LEU A 296 -0.72 -1.40 -15.41
N ASN A 297 -1.01 -0.74 -16.55
CA ASN A 297 -0.04 -0.59 -17.63
C ASN A 297 1.07 0.37 -17.24
N VAL A 298 0.73 1.47 -16.54
CA VAL A 298 1.73 2.40 -16.04
C VAL A 298 2.61 1.71 -15.01
N VAL A 299 2.05 0.89 -14.12
CA VAL A 299 2.84 0.13 -13.14
C VAL A 299 3.78 -0.86 -13.84
N GLN A 300 3.26 -1.67 -14.76
CA GLN A 300 4.07 -2.62 -15.53
C GLN A 300 5.19 -1.94 -16.32
N CYS A 301 4.91 -0.79 -16.94
CA CYS A 301 5.87 -0.01 -17.72
C CYS A 301 6.97 0.58 -16.83
N VAL A 302 6.61 1.21 -15.70
CA VAL A 302 7.61 1.82 -14.79
C VAL A 302 8.49 0.74 -14.17
N LEU A 303 7.88 -0.34 -13.65
CA LEU A 303 8.60 -1.44 -13.01
C LEU A 303 9.46 -2.25 -14.00
N GLY A 304 9.04 -2.32 -15.26
CA GLY A 304 9.79 -2.95 -16.35
C GLY A 304 10.92 -2.08 -16.91
N GLY A 305 11.00 -0.81 -16.50
CA GLY A 305 12.03 0.12 -16.96
C GLY A 305 13.45 -0.29 -16.53
N GLU A 306 14.43 0.14 -17.32
CA GLU A 306 15.85 -0.09 -17.05
C GLU A 306 16.23 0.40 -15.63
N GLY A 307 16.94 -0.43 -14.88
CA GLY A 307 17.36 -0.16 -13.50
C GLY A 307 16.36 -0.64 -12.43
N LEU A 308 15.07 -0.31 -12.53
CA LEU A 308 14.07 -0.74 -11.53
C LEU A 308 13.74 -2.23 -11.66
N LEU A 309 13.70 -2.75 -12.88
CA LEU A 309 13.44 -4.15 -13.13
C LEU A 309 14.40 -5.08 -12.38
N LEU A 310 15.70 -4.75 -12.41
CA LEU A 310 16.72 -5.54 -11.72
C LEU A 310 16.48 -5.55 -10.20
N GLN A 311 16.17 -4.37 -9.64
CA GLN A 311 15.87 -4.23 -8.22
C GLN A 311 14.63 -5.03 -7.84
N LEU A 312 13.56 -4.90 -8.62
CA LEU A 312 12.30 -5.62 -8.42
C LEU A 312 12.52 -7.13 -8.44
N ARG A 313 13.28 -7.64 -9.41
CA ARG A 313 13.60 -9.07 -9.51
C ARG A 313 14.34 -9.58 -8.27
N HIS A 314 15.33 -8.83 -7.79
CA HIS A 314 16.04 -9.17 -6.55
C HIS A 314 15.14 -9.12 -5.33
N ILE A 315 14.26 -8.10 -5.22
CA ILE A 315 13.28 -7.98 -4.14
C ILE A 315 12.33 -9.18 -4.17
N CYS A 316 11.67 -9.45 -5.28
CA CYS A 316 10.71 -10.56 -5.41
C CYS A 316 11.35 -11.90 -5.07
N SER A 317 12.53 -12.17 -5.64
CA SER A 317 13.30 -13.38 -5.33
C SER A 317 13.60 -13.44 -3.82
N TYR A 318 14.17 -12.39 -3.23
CA TYR A 318 14.48 -12.36 -1.80
C TYR A 318 13.25 -12.59 -0.93
N LEU A 319 12.12 -11.92 -1.21
CA LEU A 319 10.91 -12.03 -0.41
C LEU A 319 10.26 -13.42 -0.49
N LEU A 320 10.22 -14.05 -1.68
CA LEU A 320 9.72 -15.42 -1.83
C LEU A 320 10.54 -16.39 -0.98
N TRP A 321 11.87 -16.29 -1.02
CA TRP A 321 12.76 -17.11 -0.22
C TRP A 321 12.66 -16.82 1.29
N TYR A 322 12.72 -15.54 1.68
CA TYR A 322 12.69 -15.10 3.08
C TYR A 322 11.38 -15.48 3.76
N CYS A 323 10.26 -15.12 3.14
CA CYS A 323 8.95 -15.29 3.76
C CYS A 323 8.54 -16.77 3.85
N THR A 324 9.01 -17.61 2.92
CA THR A 324 8.81 -19.07 2.99
C THR A 324 9.53 -19.67 4.20
N HIS A 325 10.82 -19.31 4.41
CA HIS A 325 11.61 -19.85 5.51
C HIS A 325 11.17 -19.31 6.89
N HIS A 326 10.81 -18.04 6.97
CA HIS A 326 10.40 -17.37 8.22
C HIS A 326 8.89 -17.30 8.41
N LYS A 327 8.11 -17.97 7.56
CA LYS A 327 6.63 -18.06 7.61
C LYS A 327 5.92 -16.70 7.72
N ARG A 328 6.36 -15.72 6.93
CA ARG A 328 5.76 -14.37 6.87
C ARG A 328 4.64 -14.31 5.82
N GLU A 329 3.53 -14.99 6.10
CA GLU A 329 2.45 -15.20 5.13
C GLU A 329 1.88 -13.91 4.53
N ALA A 330 1.63 -12.88 5.35
CA ALA A 330 1.05 -11.62 4.87
C ALA A 330 1.95 -10.93 3.82
N LEU A 331 3.26 -10.91 4.06
CA LEU A 331 4.24 -10.34 3.13
C LEU A 331 4.43 -11.21 1.88
N LEU A 332 4.42 -12.53 2.06
CA LEU A 332 4.49 -13.47 0.95
C LEU A 332 3.29 -13.30 -0.01
N ASN A 333 2.08 -13.17 0.53
CA ASN A 333 0.87 -13.00 -0.26
C ASN A 333 0.90 -11.71 -1.10
N GLU A 334 1.37 -10.60 -0.52
CA GLU A 334 1.52 -9.33 -1.23
C GLU A 334 2.61 -9.41 -2.31
N ALA A 335 3.72 -10.09 -2.04
CA ALA A 335 4.78 -10.30 -3.02
C ALA A 335 4.31 -11.14 -4.21
N ILE A 336 3.56 -12.23 -3.95
CA ILE A 336 2.96 -13.06 -5.00
C ILE A 336 1.97 -12.25 -5.84
N LEU A 337 1.14 -11.41 -5.19
CA LEU A 337 0.21 -10.53 -5.88
C LEU A 337 0.93 -9.52 -6.78
N LEU A 338 2.01 -8.91 -6.28
CA LEU A 338 2.82 -7.95 -7.04
C LEU A 338 3.45 -8.60 -8.27
N VAL A 339 4.00 -9.81 -8.15
CA VAL A 339 4.55 -10.56 -9.29
C VAL A 339 3.46 -10.79 -10.35
N GLY A 340 2.26 -11.20 -9.94
CA GLY A 340 1.13 -11.41 -10.85
C GLY A 340 0.72 -10.13 -11.59
N ASN A 341 0.56 -9.02 -10.85
CA ASN A 341 0.25 -7.72 -11.44
C ASN A 341 1.34 -7.25 -12.42
N PHE A 342 2.61 -7.50 -12.10
CA PHE A 342 3.74 -7.09 -12.94
C PHE A 342 3.78 -7.78 -14.31
N VAL A 343 3.35 -9.04 -14.40
CA VAL A 343 3.53 -9.85 -15.62
C VAL A 343 2.25 -10.19 -16.37
N VAL A 344 1.08 -10.02 -15.75
CA VAL A 344 -0.19 -10.43 -16.38
C VAL A 344 -0.36 -9.78 -17.76
N LEU A 345 -0.52 -10.62 -18.78
CA LEU A 345 -0.70 -10.24 -20.18
C LEU A 345 0.38 -9.27 -20.71
N ASN A 346 1.61 -9.42 -20.22
CA ASN A 346 2.76 -8.63 -20.64
C ASN A 346 3.96 -9.56 -20.91
N ASP A 347 4.11 -9.98 -22.17
CA ASP A 347 5.07 -10.99 -22.60
C ASP A 347 6.53 -10.59 -22.28
N GLU A 348 6.86 -9.31 -22.40
CA GLU A 348 8.18 -8.77 -22.07
C GLU A 348 8.48 -8.99 -20.57
N ASN A 349 7.55 -8.58 -19.69
CA ASN A 349 7.70 -8.75 -18.25
C ASN A 349 7.67 -10.22 -17.82
N GLN A 350 6.90 -11.08 -18.50
CA GLN A 350 6.87 -12.53 -18.23
C GLN A 350 8.22 -13.20 -18.50
N ALA A 351 8.85 -12.91 -19.65
CA ALA A 351 10.13 -13.49 -20.05
C ALA A 351 11.26 -13.16 -19.04
N LEU A 352 11.14 -12.02 -18.37
CA LEU A 352 12.11 -11.55 -17.39
C LEU A 352 12.11 -12.36 -16.09
N LEU A 353 11.02 -13.05 -15.75
CA LEU A 353 10.95 -13.87 -14.55
C LEU A 353 11.80 -15.14 -14.61
N GLU A 354 12.16 -15.60 -15.82
CA GLU A 354 13.06 -16.74 -16.03
C GLU A 354 14.53 -16.36 -16.02
N SER A 355 14.82 -15.07 -16.20
CA SER A 355 16.19 -14.60 -16.31
C SER A 355 16.85 -14.45 -14.93
N GLY A 356 18.14 -14.81 -14.87
CA GLY A 356 19.01 -14.55 -13.71
C GLY A 356 19.37 -15.78 -12.89
N GLN A 357 19.69 -15.57 -11.61
CA GLN A 357 20.16 -16.61 -10.72
C GLN A 357 19.04 -17.61 -10.40
N ARG A 358 19.37 -18.90 -10.46
CA ARG A 358 18.48 -19.97 -10.04
C ARG A 358 18.45 -20.08 -8.50
N PRO A 359 17.31 -20.48 -7.90
CA PRO A 359 16.02 -20.70 -8.54
C PRO A 359 15.40 -19.37 -9.03
N THR A 360 14.81 -19.37 -10.23
CA THR A 360 14.14 -18.20 -10.82
C THR A 360 12.88 -17.83 -10.02
N VAL A 361 12.26 -16.68 -10.31
CA VAL A 361 11.03 -16.28 -9.59
C VAL A 361 9.90 -17.29 -9.83
N VAL A 362 9.74 -17.76 -11.08
CA VAL A 362 8.74 -18.79 -11.40
C VAL A 362 9.03 -20.11 -10.71
N GLN A 363 10.30 -20.56 -10.68
CA GLN A 363 10.70 -21.75 -9.94
C GLN A 363 10.34 -21.64 -8.46
N GLN A 364 10.66 -20.50 -7.82
CA GLN A 364 10.33 -20.27 -6.42
C GLN A 364 8.83 -20.27 -6.14
N LEU A 365 8.01 -19.73 -7.05
CA LEU A 365 6.55 -19.78 -6.94
C LEU A 365 6.02 -21.20 -7.01
N CYS A 366 6.61 -22.05 -7.86
CA CYS A 366 6.23 -23.45 -7.99
C CYS A 366 6.70 -24.31 -6.79
N SER A 367 7.79 -23.90 -6.13
CA SER A 367 8.33 -24.58 -4.94
C SER A 367 7.83 -24.02 -3.60
N LEU A 368 6.73 -23.25 -3.60
CA LEU A 368 6.12 -22.76 -2.36
C LEU A 368 5.59 -23.91 -1.47
N PRO A 369 5.32 -23.67 -0.18
CA PRO A 369 4.72 -24.66 0.70
C PRO A 369 3.40 -25.22 0.15
N ILE A 370 3.11 -26.50 0.44
CA ILE A 370 1.95 -27.23 -0.11
C ILE A 370 0.61 -26.56 0.21
N GLU A 371 0.54 -25.77 1.27
CA GLU A 371 -0.64 -24.99 1.66
C GLU A 371 -1.06 -24.01 0.55
N TYR A 372 -0.11 -23.46 -0.22
CA TYR A 372 -0.41 -22.58 -1.36
C TYR A 372 -1.04 -23.29 -2.57
N PHE A 373 -1.03 -24.63 -2.57
CA PHE A 373 -1.63 -25.46 -3.62
C PHE A 373 -2.91 -26.15 -3.16
N SER A 374 -3.13 -26.26 -1.85
CA SER A 374 -4.20 -27.07 -1.26
C SER A 374 -5.24 -26.27 -0.48
N ASP A 375 -4.87 -25.16 0.17
CA ASP A 375 -5.81 -24.27 0.86
C ASP A 375 -6.45 -23.30 -0.15
N ASP A 376 -7.79 -23.32 -0.28
CA ASP A 376 -8.55 -22.43 -1.17
C ASP A 376 -8.17 -20.95 -1.01
N ARG A 377 -7.89 -20.51 0.23
CA ARG A 377 -7.52 -19.11 0.48
C ARG A 377 -6.16 -18.76 -0.13
N LEU A 378 -5.16 -19.64 0.01
CA LEU A 378 -3.81 -19.39 -0.49
C LEU A 378 -3.69 -19.72 -1.98
N SER A 379 -4.42 -20.71 -2.47
CA SER A 379 -4.53 -21.01 -3.91
C SER A 379 -5.13 -19.83 -4.68
N ARG A 380 -6.10 -19.10 -4.11
CA ARG A 380 -6.60 -17.83 -4.69
C ARG A 380 -5.55 -16.72 -4.75
N VAL A 381 -4.49 -16.81 -3.96
CA VAL A 381 -3.34 -15.91 -4.07
C VAL A 381 -2.37 -16.41 -5.13
N LEU A 382 -1.95 -17.68 -5.08
CA LEU A 382 -0.92 -18.23 -5.96
C LEU A 382 -1.38 -18.47 -7.40
N PHE A 383 -2.51 -19.17 -7.60
CA PHE A 383 -2.89 -19.67 -8.91
C PHE A 383 -3.12 -18.57 -9.95
N PRO A 384 -3.78 -17.43 -9.63
CA PRO A 384 -3.84 -16.32 -10.57
C PRO A 384 -2.47 -15.77 -10.97
N THR A 385 -1.47 -15.79 -10.05
CA THR A 385 -0.10 -15.38 -10.39
C THR A 385 0.58 -16.41 -11.31
N LEU A 386 0.44 -17.71 -11.04
CA LEU A 386 0.99 -18.74 -11.93
C LEU A 386 0.37 -18.68 -13.33
N ILE A 387 -0.95 -18.48 -13.41
CA ILE A 387 -1.66 -18.24 -14.67
C ILE A 387 -1.07 -17.03 -15.38
N ALA A 388 -0.90 -15.90 -14.68
CA ALA A 388 -0.31 -14.69 -15.24
C ALA A 388 1.14 -14.88 -15.72
N CYS A 389 1.94 -15.71 -15.03
CA CYS A 389 3.33 -15.97 -15.41
C CYS A 389 3.44 -16.88 -16.65
N CYS A 390 2.59 -17.92 -16.72
CA CYS A 390 2.78 -19.02 -17.67
C CYS A 390 1.85 -18.96 -18.89
N PHE A 391 0.74 -18.24 -18.83
CA PHE A 391 -0.21 -18.18 -19.94
C PHE A 391 0.43 -17.52 -21.17
N GLN A 392 0.38 -18.23 -22.30
CA GLN A 392 1.05 -17.86 -23.56
C GLN A 392 2.56 -17.70 -23.47
N ASN A 393 3.20 -18.25 -22.43
CA ASN A 393 4.65 -18.25 -22.28
C ASN A 393 5.17 -19.70 -22.18
N PRO A 394 5.58 -20.32 -23.30
CA PRO A 394 5.99 -21.73 -23.35
C PRO A 394 7.16 -22.06 -22.41
N GLN A 395 8.07 -21.10 -22.20
CA GLN A 395 9.22 -21.32 -21.33
C GLN A 395 8.77 -21.38 -19.87
N ASN A 396 8.00 -20.37 -19.41
CA ASN A 396 7.49 -20.34 -18.04
C ASN A 396 6.58 -21.54 -17.76
N ARG A 397 5.81 -21.96 -18.75
CA ARG A 397 5.00 -23.16 -18.70
C ARG A 397 5.85 -24.43 -18.56
N THR A 398 6.96 -24.55 -19.30
CA THR A 398 7.87 -25.69 -19.17
C THR A 398 8.49 -25.77 -17.78
N VAL A 399 8.78 -24.62 -17.15
CA VAL A 399 9.23 -24.58 -15.75
C VAL A 399 8.14 -25.07 -14.81
N LEU A 400 6.90 -24.60 -14.98
CA LEU A 400 5.74 -25.03 -14.21
C LEU A 400 5.52 -26.55 -14.30
N GLU A 401 5.57 -27.12 -15.50
CA GLU A 401 5.35 -28.56 -15.78
C GLU A 401 6.38 -29.47 -15.12
N LYS A 402 7.58 -28.96 -14.85
CA LYS A 402 8.62 -29.72 -14.13
C LYS A 402 8.33 -29.84 -12.63
N GLU A 403 7.58 -28.90 -12.08
CA GLU A 403 7.35 -28.80 -10.63
C GLU A 403 5.93 -29.24 -10.25
N MET A 404 4.94 -29.04 -11.12
CA MET A 404 3.53 -29.33 -10.86
C MET A 404 2.69 -29.54 -12.13
N SER A 405 1.51 -30.15 -11.98
CA SER A 405 0.57 -30.33 -13.09
C SER A 405 -0.14 -29.03 -13.47
N THR A 406 -0.14 -28.69 -14.76
CA THR A 406 -0.90 -27.55 -15.33
C THR A 406 -2.41 -27.71 -15.17
N LEU A 407 -2.91 -28.95 -15.04
CA LEU A 407 -4.32 -29.25 -14.87
C LEU A 407 -4.92 -28.56 -13.64
N MET A 408 -4.14 -28.38 -12.56
CA MET A 408 -4.59 -27.66 -11.37
C MET A 408 -5.01 -26.22 -11.68
N LEU A 409 -4.28 -25.54 -12.59
CA LEU A 409 -4.62 -24.19 -13.02
C LEU A 409 -5.89 -24.19 -13.88
N SER A 410 -6.03 -25.16 -14.79
CA SER A 410 -7.25 -25.30 -15.58
C SER A 410 -8.49 -25.53 -14.70
N THR A 411 -8.42 -26.49 -13.78
CA THR A 411 -9.52 -26.80 -12.85
C THR A 411 -9.88 -25.59 -11.97
N PHE A 412 -8.89 -24.78 -11.56
CA PHE A 412 -9.15 -23.54 -10.84
C PHE A 412 -9.90 -22.51 -11.69
N ILE A 413 -9.50 -22.32 -12.96
CA ILE A 413 -10.17 -21.40 -13.89
C ILE A 413 -11.61 -21.87 -14.11
N GLU A 414 -11.81 -23.16 -14.38
CA GLU A 414 -13.13 -23.77 -14.57
C GLU A 414 -14.03 -23.59 -13.33
N SER A 415 -13.51 -23.88 -12.14
CA SER A 415 -14.22 -23.67 -10.88
C SER A 415 -14.61 -22.20 -10.68
N THR A 416 -13.75 -21.27 -11.10
CA THR A 416 -14.03 -19.83 -11.02
C THR A 416 -15.11 -19.41 -12.02
N ILE A 417 -15.10 -19.94 -13.25
CA ILE A 417 -16.14 -19.72 -14.27
C ILE A 417 -17.49 -20.21 -13.74
N ILE A 418 -17.56 -21.47 -13.28
CA ILE A 418 -18.79 -22.08 -12.74
C ILE A 418 -19.29 -21.28 -11.54
N GLY A 419 -18.40 -20.89 -10.63
CA GLY A 419 -18.74 -20.08 -9.46
C GLY A 419 -19.33 -18.71 -9.81
N LEU A 420 -18.88 -18.08 -10.90
CA LEU A 420 -19.51 -16.84 -11.39
C LEU A 420 -20.89 -17.07 -12.01
N GLN A 421 -21.05 -18.15 -12.78
CA GLN A 421 -22.33 -18.49 -13.41
C GLN A 421 -23.41 -18.78 -12.35
N LEU A 422 -23.08 -19.55 -11.31
CA LEU A 422 -23.99 -19.84 -10.19
C LEU A 422 -24.42 -18.56 -9.48
N ARG A 423 -23.48 -17.62 -9.23
CA ARG A 423 -23.78 -16.32 -8.62
C ARG A 423 -24.71 -15.46 -9.49
N ALA A 424 -24.56 -15.52 -10.82
CA ALA A 424 -25.45 -14.82 -11.73
C ALA A 424 -26.88 -15.38 -11.64
N VAL A 425 -27.04 -16.71 -11.58
CA VAL A 425 -28.35 -17.37 -11.42
C VAL A 425 -28.99 -17.03 -10.07
N ASP A 426 -28.24 -17.05 -8.96
CA ASP A 426 -28.74 -16.69 -7.63
C ASP A 426 -29.19 -15.22 -7.54
N SER A 427 -28.49 -14.32 -8.23
CA SER A 427 -28.83 -12.89 -8.28
C SER A 427 -30.16 -12.61 -8.97
N HIS A 428 -30.59 -13.47 -9.90
CA HIS A 428 -31.92 -13.41 -10.52
C HIS A 428 -33.04 -13.91 -9.60
N VAL A 429 -32.72 -14.73 -8.58
CA VAL A 429 -33.69 -15.30 -7.63
C VAL A 429 -33.82 -14.47 -6.35
N SER A 430 -32.75 -13.78 -5.94
CA SER A 430 -32.70 -12.94 -4.73
C SER A 430 -32.42 -11.48 -5.05
N ALA A 431 -33.35 -10.80 -5.72
CA ALA A 431 -33.27 -9.37 -6.04
C ALA A 431 -33.33 -8.41 -4.81
N GLY A 432 -33.24 -8.90 -3.58
CA GLY A 432 -33.51 -8.13 -2.36
C GLY A 432 -32.44 -8.18 -1.25
N VAL A 433 -31.39 -9.00 -1.37
CA VAL A 433 -30.35 -9.10 -0.33
C VAL A 433 -29.02 -8.62 -0.90
N ARG A 434 -28.76 -7.31 -0.77
CA ARG A 434 -27.43 -6.73 -1.04
C ARG A 434 -26.44 -7.33 -0.05
N ARG A 435 -25.50 -8.16 -0.54
CA ARG A 435 -24.36 -8.61 0.25
C ARG A 435 -23.44 -7.41 0.53
N PRO A 436 -22.77 -7.38 1.70
CA PRO A 436 -21.79 -6.34 1.99
C PRO A 436 -20.73 -6.32 0.89
N ALA A 437 -20.38 -5.13 0.40
CA ALA A 437 -19.30 -4.97 -0.56
C ALA A 437 -18.02 -5.56 0.03
N ASN A 438 -17.36 -6.47 -0.70
CA ASN A 438 -16.05 -6.98 -0.31
C ASN A 438 -15.09 -5.80 -0.17
N SER A 439 -14.26 -5.80 0.87
CA SER A 439 -13.28 -4.73 1.08
C SER A 439 -12.35 -4.63 -0.13
N LEU A 440 -11.81 -3.45 -0.45
CA LEU A 440 -10.84 -3.27 -1.54
C LEU A 440 -9.66 -4.26 -1.44
N ALA A 441 -9.26 -4.60 -0.22
CA ALA A 441 -8.22 -5.58 0.06
C ALA A 441 -8.56 -7.02 -0.41
N GLU A 442 -9.84 -7.38 -0.40
CA GLU A 442 -10.35 -8.66 -0.92
C GLU A 442 -10.64 -8.58 -2.42
N GLN A 443 -11.16 -7.44 -2.91
CA GLN A 443 -11.46 -7.24 -4.32
C GLN A 443 -10.22 -7.43 -5.21
N ARG A 444 -9.06 -6.90 -4.79
CA ARG A 444 -7.79 -7.07 -5.52
C ARG A 444 -7.30 -8.52 -5.62
N LEU A 445 -7.77 -9.41 -4.73
CA LEU A 445 -7.43 -10.83 -4.78
C LEU A 445 -8.34 -11.63 -5.71
N THR A 446 -9.43 -11.05 -6.19
CA THR A 446 -10.34 -11.73 -7.11
C THR A 446 -9.67 -12.00 -8.45
N PHE A 447 -9.92 -13.19 -9.03
CA PHE A 447 -9.37 -13.55 -10.34
C PHE A 447 -9.77 -12.54 -11.43
N ALA A 448 -10.98 -11.98 -11.34
CA ALA A 448 -11.49 -10.94 -12.24
C ALA A 448 -10.68 -9.65 -12.27
N LYS A 449 -10.01 -9.30 -11.16
CA LYS A 449 -9.12 -8.14 -11.09
C LYS A 449 -7.66 -8.48 -11.43
N ARG A 450 -7.32 -9.76 -11.49
CA ARG A 450 -5.95 -10.26 -11.71
C ARG A 450 -5.73 -10.89 -13.09
N PHE A 451 -6.79 -11.22 -13.82
CA PHE A 451 -6.70 -11.77 -15.18
C PHE A 451 -7.97 -11.47 -15.98
N GLN A 452 -7.81 -11.12 -17.26
CA GLN A 452 -8.89 -10.61 -18.09
C GLN A 452 -9.98 -11.66 -18.37
N LYS A 453 -11.25 -11.36 -18.01
CA LYS A 453 -12.39 -12.30 -18.08
C LYS A 453 -12.62 -12.98 -19.43
N ASN A 454 -12.46 -12.23 -20.53
CA ASN A 454 -12.64 -12.75 -21.89
C ASN A 454 -11.59 -13.81 -22.28
N ARG A 455 -10.44 -13.85 -21.59
CA ARG A 455 -9.36 -14.81 -21.85
C ARG A 455 -9.40 -16.03 -20.94
N TRP A 456 -10.42 -16.16 -20.09
CA TRP A 456 -10.50 -17.27 -19.13
C TRP A 456 -10.62 -18.63 -19.82
N ASN A 457 -11.50 -18.75 -20.82
CA ASN A 457 -11.63 -20.00 -21.57
C ASN A 457 -10.34 -20.33 -22.33
N GLU A 458 -9.74 -19.33 -22.98
CA GLU A 458 -8.45 -19.50 -23.67
C GLU A 458 -7.34 -19.97 -22.71
N ALA A 459 -7.28 -19.42 -21.51
CA ALA A 459 -6.34 -19.84 -20.48
C ALA A 459 -6.62 -21.24 -19.95
N LYS A 460 -7.91 -21.59 -19.75
CA LYS A 460 -8.33 -22.94 -19.38
C LYS A 460 -7.81 -23.96 -20.41
N ASP A 461 -8.18 -23.77 -21.67
CA ASP A 461 -7.81 -24.65 -22.78
C ASP A 461 -6.29 -24.76 -22.91
N TYR A 462 -5.57 -23.65 -22.74
CA TYR A 462 -4.11 -23.62 -22.76
C TYR A 462 -3.51 -24.56 -21.70
N PHE A 463 -3.97 -24.50 -20.46
CA PHE A 463 -3.42 -25.34 -19.37
C PHE A 463 -3.95 -26.79 -19.38
N GLU A 464 -5.07 -27.04 -20.05
CA GLU A 464 -5.63 -28.38 -20.30
C GLU A 464 -4.92 -29.14 -21.42
N ALA A 465 -4.45 -28.43 -22.45
CA ALA A 465 -3.73 -29.03 -23.55
C ALA A 465 -2.48 -29.76 -23.05
N GLN A 466 -2.33 -31.05 -23.37
CA GLN A 466 -1.07 -31.75 -23.14
C GLN A 466 -0.03 -31.20 -24.10
N THR A 467 1.12 -30.79 -23.58
CA THR A 467 2.29 -30.47 -24.39
C THR A 467 2.69 -31.76 -25.08
N GLU A 468 2.41 -31.89 -26.38
CA GLU A 468 3.02 -32.93 -27.20
C GLU A 468 4.53 -32.76 -27.04
N ALA A 469 5.16 -33.73 -26.37
CA ALA A 469 6.60 -33.75 -26.23
C ALA A 469 7.18 -33.86 -27.63
N ASP A 470 7.77 -32.77 -28.15
CA ASP A 470 8.58 -32.82 -29.35
C ASP A 470 9.68 -33.89 -29.13
N PRO A 471 9.77 -34.91 -30.01
CA PRO A 471 10.62 -36.08 -29.80
C PRO A 471 12.13 -35.82 -29.86
#